data_AF-A0A947XX27-F1
#
_entry.id   AF-A0A947XX27-F1
#
_cell.length_a   1.000
_cell.length_b   1.000
_cell.length_c   1.000
_cell.angle_alpha   90.00
_cell.angle_beta   90.00
_cell.angle_gamma   90.00
#
_symmetry.space_group_name_H-M   'P 1'
#
loop_
_entity.id
_entity.type
_entity.pdbx_description
1 polymer ?
#
loop_
_entity_poly.entity_id
_entity_poly.type
_entity_poly.pdbx_seq_one_letter_code
_entity_poly.pdbx_strand_id
1 'polypeptide(L)' 'ETLHNLAALLGEAGRPLLASTPLFAPHEKIAEAARRFGIARVIATPAGDDGLVDGLVNWFRNNP' A
#
# COMPACT_ATOMS: atom_id res chain seq x y z
N GLU A 1 -0.02 6.43 -11.74
CA GLU A 1 -1.29 7.18 -11.79
C GLU A 1 -2.29 6.73 -10.73
N THR A 2 -2.55 5.43 -10.54
CA THR A 2 -3.57 4.91 -9.59
C THR A 2 -3.60 5.56 -8.20
N LEU A 3 -2.46 5.67 -7.51
CA LEU A 3 -2.40 6.31 -6.18
C LEU A 3 -2.67 7.82 -6.21
N HIS A 4 -2.26 8.50 -7.28
CA HIS A 4 -2.58 9.92 -7.47
C HIS A 4 -4.08 10.11 -7.70
N ASN A 5 -4.70 9.22 -8.47
CA ASN A 5 -6.15 9.23 -8.70
C ASN A 5 -6.92 8.96 -7.41
N LEU A 6 -6.52 7.94 -6.64
CA LEU A 6 -7.13 7.65 -5.33
C LEU A 6 -6.98 8.84 -4.37
N ALA A 7 -5.79 9.42 -4.30
CA ALA A 7 -5.55 10.61 -3.48
C ALA A 7 -6.38 11.83 -3.91
N ALA A 8 -6.64 12.00 -5.21
CA ALA A 8 -7.54 13.03 -5.70
C ALA A 8 -8.99 12.78 -5.28
N LEU A 9 -9.46 11.53 -5.36
CA LEU A 9 -10.81 11.14 -4.90
C LEU A 9 -11.00 11.32 -3.39
N LEU A 10 -9.94 11.10 -2.61
CA LEU A 10 -9.95 11.27 -1.15
C LEU A 10 -9.84 12.73 -0.70
N GLY A 11 -9.46 13.64 -1.60
CA GLY A 11 -9.27 15.06 -1.31
C GLY A 11 -8.11 15.36 -0.36
N GLU A 12 -7.96 16.63 0.02
CA GLU A 12 -6.82 17.10 0.84
C GLU A 12 -6.77 16.44 2.22
N ALA A 13 -7.92 16.21 2.85
CA ALA A 13 -7.97 15.57 4.16
C ALA A 13 -7.58 14.08 4.13
N GLY A 14 -7.85 13.40 3.01
CA GLY A 14 -7.57 11.97 2.90
C GLY A 14 -6.16 11.64 2.41
N ARG A 15 -5.43 12.59 1.81
CA ARG A 15 -4.03 12.42 1.40
C ARG A 15 -3.10 11.99 2.54
N PRO A 16 -3.08 12.66 3.72
CA PRO A 16 -2.27 12.22 4.85
C PRO A 16 -2.66 10.83 5.36
N LEU A 17 -3.96 10.51 5.36
CA LEU A 17 -4.48 9.20 5.79
C LEU A 17 -4.03 8.10 4.83
N LEU A 18 -4.08 8.35 3.52
CA LEU A 18 -3.58 7.40 2.52
C LEU A 18 -2.07 7.18 2.68
N ALA A 19 -1.29 8.25 2.89
CA ALA A 19 0.16 8.16 3.05
C ALA A 19 0.58 7.36 4.29
N SER A 20 -0.19 7.40 5.39
CA SER A 20 0.10 6.65 6.61
C SER A 20 -0.48 5.23 6.62
N THR A 21 -1.39 4.90 5.70
CA THR A 21 -1.97 3.56 5.60
C THR A 21 -0.98 2.58 4.98
N PRO A 22 -0.72 1.41 5.61
CA PRO A 22 0.11 0.37 5.02
C PRO A 22 -0.45 -0.12 3.69
N LEU A 23 0.37 -0.11 2.64
CA LEU A 23 0.00 -0.56 1.30
C LEU A 23 0.68 -1.89 0.97
N PHE A 24 -0.11 -2.84 0.48
CA PHE A 24 0.35 -4.16 0.07
C PHE A 24 0.28 -4.27 -1.46
N ALA A 25 1.33 -4.80 -2.08
CA ALA A 25 1.43 -4.88 -3.53
C ALA A 25 2.00 -6.22 -4.00
N PRO A 26 1.31 -6.97 -4.89
CA PRO A 26 1.73 -8.31 -5.35
C PRO A 26 2.92 -8.29 -6.33
N HIS A 27 3.55 -7.13 -6.52
CA HIS A 27 4.69 -6.97 -7.42
C HIS A 27 5.55 -5.77 -7.03
N GLU A 28 6.88 -5.91 -7.08
CA GLU A 28 7.84 -4.89 -6.64
C GLU A 28 7.68 -3.55 -7.38
N LYS A 29 7.44 -3.59 -8.71
CA LYS A 29 7.15 -2.39 -9.51
C LYS A 29 6.01 -1.52 -8.95
N ILE A 30 4.96 -2.13 -8.39
CA ILE A 30 3.85 -1.40 -7.78
C ILE A 30 4.29 -0.84 -6.43
N ALA A 31 5.02 -1.64 -5.65
CA ALA A 31 5.58 -1.21 -4.38
C ALA A 31 6.51 0.02 -4.54
N GLU A 32 7.41 0.01 -5.54
CA GLU A 32 8.27 1.15 -5.85
C GLU A 32 7.45 2.40 -6.21
N ALA A 33 6.40 2.26 -7.02
CA ALA A 33 5.53 3.38 -7.37
C ALA A 33 4.84 3.96 -6.13
N ALA A 34 4.42 3.12 -5.18
CA ALA A 34 3.83 3.55 -3.91
C ALA A 34 4.84 4.26 -3.00
N ARG A 35 6.09 3.77 -2.94
CA ARG A 35 7.17 4.44 -2.19
C ARG A 35 7.47 5.82 -2.79
N ARG A 36 7.55 5.93 -4.12
CA ARG A 36 7.76 7.21 -4.82
C ARG A 36 6.58 8.18 -4.63
N PHE A 37 5.37 7.66 -4.48
CA PHE A 37 4.19 8.47 -4.14
C PHE A 37 4.25 9.04 -2.71
N GLY A 38 5.04 8.45 -1.81
CA GLY A 38 5.18 8.89 -0.42
C GLY A 38 4.36 8.08 0.58
N ILE A 39 3.91 6.87 0.21
CA ILE A 39 3.34 5.95 1.20
C ILE A 39 4.42 5.55 2.21
N ALA A 40 4.16 5.76 3.50
CA ALA A 40 5.11 5.54 4.58
C ALA A 40 5.48 4.08 4.78
N ARG A 41 4.52 3.17 4.53
CA ARG A 41 4.72 1.73 4.71
C ARG A 41 4.21 0.96 3.49
N VAL A 42 5.14 0.38 2.74
CA VAL A 42 4.86 -0.40 1.54
C VAL A 42 5.43 -1.81 1.69
N ILE A 43 4.56 -2.81 1.58
CA ILE A 43 4.88 -4.23 1.68
C ILE A 43 4.74 -4.84 0.28
N ALA A 44 5.85 -5.32 -0.28
CA ALA A 44 5.79 -6.18 -1.45
C ALA A 44 5.38 -7.59 -0.99
N THR A 45 4.36 -8.15 -1.63
CA THR A 45 3.89 -9.50 -1.37
C THR A 45 4.22 -10.41 -2.56
N PRO A 46 4.26 -11.74 -2.37
CA PRO A 46 4.30 -12.67 -3.49
C PRO A 46 3.15 -12.41 -4.46
N ALA A 47 3.33 -12.82 -5.72
CA ALA A 47 2.32 -12.65 -6.76
C ALA A 47 1.06 -13.48 -6.46
N GLY A 48 -0.08 -12.99 -6.94
CA GLY A 48 -1.38 -13.64 -6.75
C GLY A 48 -2.05 -13.28 -5.42
N ASP A 49 -3.31 -13.69 -5.30
CA ASP A 49 -4.17 -13.31 -4.19
C ASP A 49 -3.72 -13.96 -2.87
N ASP A 50 -3.27 -15.21 -2.91
CA ASP A 50 -2.77 -15.93 -1.73
C ASP A 50 -1.58 -15.19 -1.10
N GLY A 51 -0.62 -14.75 -1.94
CA GLY A 51 0.54 -13.99 -1.47
C GLY A 51 0.15 -12.65 -0.84
N LEU A 52 -0.85 -11.98 -1.41
CA LEU A 52 -1.37 -10.71 -0.87
C LEU A 52 -2.03 -10.91 0.49
N VAL A 53 -2.88 -11.92 0.62
CA VAL A 53 -3.58 -12.26 1.87
C VAL A 53 -2.59 -12.70 2.95
N ASP A 54 -1.62 -13.53 2.62
CA ASP A 54 -0.56 -13.93 3.55
C ASP A 54 0.24 -12.71 4.03
N GLY A 55 0.54 -11.77 3.13
CA GLY A 55 1.19 -10.51 3.46
C GLY A 55 0.39 -9.70 4.48
N LEU A 56 -0.93 -9.57 4.28
CA LEU A 56 -1.83 -8.90 5.21
C LEU A 56 -1.83 -9.57 6.58
N VAL A 57 -2.06 -10.89 6.63
CA VAL A 57 -2.13 -11.65 7.89
C VAL A 57 -0.82 -11.54 8.67
N ASN A 58 0.32 -11.70 7.99
CA ASN A 58 1.63 -11.61 8.64
C ASN A 58 1.92 -10.20 9.16
N TRP A 59 1.50 -9.15 8.43
CA TRP A 59 1.69 -7.79 8.89
C TRP A 59 0.90 -7.49 10.16
N PHE A 60 -0.40 -7.77 10.17
CA PHE A 60 -1.27 -7.50 11.33
C PHE A 60 -0.92 -8.39 12.54
N ARG A 61 -0.44 -9.61 12.31
CA ARG A 61 0.08 -10.47 13.40
C ARG A 61 1.29 -9.85 14.10
N ASN A 62 2.16 -9.16 13.34
CA ASN A 62 3.44 -8.64 13.84
C ASN A 62 3.39 -7.14 14.19
N ASN A 63 2.25 -6.47 13.96
CA ASN A 63 2.05 -5.03 14.21
C ASN A 63 0.67 -4.82 14.88
N PRO A 64 0.52 -5.17 16.17
CA PRO A 64 -0.73 -5.01 16.91
C PRO A 64 -1.10 -3.55 17.22
#